data_AF-M0JB93-F1
#
_entry.id   AF-M0JB93-F1
#
_cell.length_a   1.000
_cell.length_b   1.000
_cell.length_c   1.000
_cell.angle_alpha   90.00
_cell.angle_beta   90.00
_cell.angle_gamma   90.00
#
_symmetry.space_group_name_H-M   'P 1'
#
loop_
_entity.id
_entity.type
_entity.pdbx_description
1 polymer ?
#
loop_
_entity_poly.entity_id
_entity_poly.type
_entity_poly.pdbx_seq_one_letter_code
_entity_poly.pdbx_strand_id
1 'polypeptide(L)'
;LGTNHNYIIRHNPDSMSIIPSGAKMGSTNLACRHCDTALDLLEMRAVNASNLTPDGLFQCPYCSSWYYPEIGLLHSLYGDGQVEKEYFGTPLSLGGTQKRDLNHVKAGEHRPIKMHSLEPGYEYDSIYLLGGHRDGVDEDNWLSFDLVGAQNRAMLGDSVLISLLRTDATEITINATLRENRASKSPIGFGDTLEVVYAATTQLGGVTNPPWIDLLQEAQEAIRQGNTLAALPVLRSAVDNCLIRQMFVYQLWDGHEQESARQSIEDLEDKYDPNRITIAKHGLEQATGTRLTDGPYDTLWADFSQVVEERDAIIHSETASQLAHPDQSTAIDFFNTTVSLLVAAYDLFGFHNSSA
;
A
#
# COMPACT_ATOMS: atom_id res chain seq x y z
N LEU A 1 -61.03 -21.90 -12.84
CA LEU A 1 -59.99 -21.74 -13.88
C LEU A 1 -58.78 -21.13 -13.21
N GLY A 2 -57.82 -21.97 -12.82
CA GLY A 2 -56.63 -21.57 -12.09
C GLY A 2 -55.66 -22.74 -12.10
N THR A 3 -54.80 -22.76 -13.12
CA THR A 3 -53.78 -23.78 -13.35
C THR A 3 -52.61 -23.55 -12.40
N ASN A 4 -52.42 -24.48 -11.46
CA ASN A 4 -51.17 -24.65 -10.72
C ASN A 4 -50.06 -25.03 -11.71
N HIS A 5 -48.99 -24.26 -11.77
CA HIS A 5 -47.71 -24.68 -12.33
C HIS A 5 -46.70 -24.78 -11.19
N ASN A 6 -46.38 -26.03 -10.83
CA ASN A 6 -45.24 -26.35 -9.98
C ASN A 6 -43.95 -25.99 -10.74
N TYR A 7 -43.28 -24.92 -10.35
CA TYR A 7 -41.88 -24.72 -10.72
C TYR A 7 -41.01 -25.53 -9.76
N ILE A 8 -40.52 -26.67 -10.26
CA ILE A 8 -39.41 -27.42 -9.66
C ILE A 8 -38.17 -26.55 -9.80
N ILE A 9 -37.73 -25.92 -8.71
CA ILE A 9 -36.42 -25.28 -8.61
C ILE A 9 -35.40 -26.43 -8.61
N ARG A 10 -34.79 -26.69 -9.76
CA ARG A 10 -33.58 -27.52 -9.81
C ARG A 10 -32.44 -26.68 -9.23
N HIS A 11 -32.06 -26.96 -7.99
CA HIS A 11 -30.79 -26.53 -7.44
C HIS A 11 -29.67 -27.11 -8.32
N ASN A 12 -28.93 -26.24 -8.99
CA ASN A 12 -27.65 -26.60 -9.58
C ASN A 12 -26.59 -26.41 -8.48
N PRO A 13 -25.87 -27.45 -8.01
CA PRO A 13 -24.99 -27.35 -6.85
C PRO A 13 -23.64 -26.65 -7.12
N ASP A 14 -23.34 -26.25 -8.35
CA ASP A 14 -21.99 -25.83 -8.75
C ASP A 14 -21.84 -24.34 -9.12
N SER A 15 -22.62 -23.44 -8.50
CA SER A 15 -22.25 -22.02 -8.48
C SER A 15 -21.24 -21.79 -7.35
N MET A 16 -19.97 -22.13 -7.60
CA MET A 16 -18.88 -21.68 -6.75
C MET A 16 -18.93 -20.16 -6.66
N SER A 17 -19.21 -19.67 -5.46
CA SER A 17 -19.09 -18.26 -5.07
C SER A 17 -17.72 -17.74 -5.52
N ILE A 18 -17.68 -16.84 -6.50
CA ILE A 18 -16.50 -16.05 -6.90
C ILE A 18 -16.27 -14.94 -5.86
N ILE A 19 -16.26 -15.31 -4.59
CA ILE A 19 -15.64 -14.51 -3.55
C ILE A 19 -14.30 -15.22 -3.33
N PRO A 20 -13.17 -14.66 -3.80
CA PRO A 20 -11.88 -15.23 -3.50
C PRO A 20 -11.76 -15.42 -1.99
N SER A 21 -11.31 -16.60 -1.57
CA SER A 21 -10.90 -16.90 -0.19
C SER A 21 -9.73 -15.96 0.18
N GLY A 22 -10.08 -14.74 0.61
CA GLY A 22 -9.14 -13.62 0.71
C GLY A 22 -9.81 -12.24 0.73
N ALA A 23 -11.13 -12.13 0.52
CA ALA A 23 -11.86 -10.88 0.76
C ALA A 23 -11.90 -10.54 2.28
N LYS A 24 -10.79 -10.06 2.84
CA LYS A 24 -10.74 -9.43 4.17
C LYS A 24 -11.34 -8.03 4.06
N MET A 25 -12.66 -7.90 3.93
CA MET A 25 -13.31 -6.68 4.43
C MET A 25 -13.41 -6.86 5.94
N GLY A 26 -12.42 -6.36 6.68
CA GLY A 26 -12.48 -6.50 8.13
C GLY A 26 -11.33 -5.86 8.88
N SER A 27 -10.08 -6.08 8.49
CA SER A 27 -8.91 -5.60 9.24
C SER A 27 -8.32 -4.33 8.67
N THR A 28 -7.90 -3.42 9.53
CA THR A 28 -7.05 -2.27 9.17
C THR A 28 -5.58 -2.60 9.35
N ASN A 29 -4.71 -1.75 8.81
CA ASN A 29 -3.27 -1.86 8.94
C ASN A 29 -2.72 -1.36 10.28
N LEU A 30 -3.52 -1.38 11.35
CA LEU A 30 -3.06 -1.03 12.69
C LEU A 30 -3.26 -2.23 13.62
N ALA A 31 -2.15 -2.74 14.15
CA ALA A 31 -2.14 -3.80 15.13
C ALA A 31 -1.48 -3.31 16.41
N CYS A 32 -2.08 -3.61 17.56
CA CYS A 32 -1.51 -3.18 18.82
C CYS A 32 -0.34 -4.10 19.22
N ARG A 33 0.86 -3.54 19.32
CA ARG A 33 2.08 -4.27 19.74
C ARG A 33 2.00 -4.94 21.12
N HIS A 34 1.04 -4.55 21.96
CA HIS A 34 0.94 -5.03 23.34
C HIS A 34 0.04 -6.26 23.49
N CYS A 35 -0.92 -6.44 22.58
CA CYS A 35 -1.86 -7.55 22.61
C CYS A 35 -1.96 -8.30 21.28
N ASP A 36 -1.06 -7.98 20.34
CA ASP A 36 -0.94 -8.56 18.99
C ASP A 36 -2.29 -8.65 18.25
N THR A 37 -3.17 -7.67 18.48
CA THR A 37 -4.51 -7.65 17.92
C THR A 37 -4.64 -6.54 16.88
N ALA A 38 -4.97 -6.91 15.65
CA ALA A 38 -5.31 -5.99 14.58
C ALA A 38 -6.66 -5.30 14.86
N LEU A 39 -6.71 -4.00 14.63
CA LEU A 39 -7.92 -3.19 14.68
C LEU A 39 -8.77 -3.52 13.47
N ASP A 40 -10.03 -3.86 13.71
CA ASP A 40 -10.99 -4.08 12.63
C ASP A 40 -11.71 -2.78 12.23
N LEU A 41 -12.42 -2.82 11.10
CA LEU A 41 -13.16 -1.67 10.58
C LEU A 41 -14.30 -1.23 11.50
N LEU A 42 -14.84 -2.11 12.35
CA LEU A 42 -15.91 -1.74 13.28
C LEU A 42 -15.34 -0.93 14.45
N GLU A 43 -14.19 -1.33 15.00
CA GLU A 43 -13.50 -0.57 16.04
C GLU A 43 -13.03 0.79 15.51
N MET A 44 -12.52 0.82 14.29
CA MET A 44 -12.06 2.07 13.67
C MET A 44 -13.19 3.09 13.43
N ARG A 45 -14.47 2.66 13.35
CA ARG A 45 -15.62 3.58 13.30
C ARG A 45 -15.80 4.38 14.60
N ALA A 46 -15.37 3.82 15.73
CA ALA A 46 -15.45 4.50 17.02
C ALA A 46 -14.23 5.41 17.28
N VAL A 47 -13.16 5.25 16.49
CA VAL A 47 -11.95 6.07 16.60
C VAL A 47 -12.20 7.44 15.97
N ASN A 48 -11.93 8.49 16.73
CA ASN A 48 -11.85 9.83 16.16
C ASN A 48 -10.55 9.95 15.35
N ALA A 49 -10.65 10.16 14.04
CA ALA A 49 -9.51 10.25 13.13
C ALA A 49 -8.45 11.27 13.57
N SER A 50 -8.86 12.37 14.22
CA SER A 50 -7.92 13.38 14.73
C SER A 50 -6.98 12.88 15.83
N ASN A 51 -7.29 11.72 16.43
CA ASN A 51 -6.43 11.09 17.45
C ASN A 51 -5.36 10.19 16.82
N LEU A 52 -5.46 9.89 15.51
CA LEU A 52 -4.43 9.20 14.76
C LEU A 52 -3.49 10.24 14.15
N THR A 53 -2.47 10.59 14.94
CA THR A 53 -1.46 11.60 14.61
C THR A 53 -0.08 11.13 15.07
N PRO A 54 1.00 11.49 14.35
CA PRO A 54 2.36 11.18 14.78
C PRO A 54 2.72 11.81 16.14
N ASP A 55 2.08 12.90 16.55
CA ASP A 55 2.45 13.61 17.78
C ASP A 55 1.71 13.10 19.04
N GLY A 56 0.77 12.17 18.86
CA GLY A 56 -0.11 11.69 19.91
C GLY A 56 0.00 10.19 20.13
N LEU A 57 -0.21 9.76 21.38
CA LEU A 57 -0.43 8.36 21.68
C LEU A 57 -1.88 7.99 21.38
N PHE A 58 -2.06 6.83 20.77
CA PHE A 58 -3.34 6.18 20.56
C PHE A 58 -3.54 5.07 21.60
N GLN A 59 -4.75 4.99 22.15
CA GLN A 59 -5.11 3.95 23.10
C GLN A 59 -5.74 2.75 22.40
N CYS A 60 -5.16 1.56 22.57
CA CYS A 60 -5.73 0.33 22.07
C CYS A 60 -7.12 0.08 22.69
N PRO A 61 -8.20 -0.12 21.90
CA PRO A 61 -9.53 -0.42 22.43
C PRO A 61 -9.60 -1.78 23.13
N TYR A 62 -8.72 -2.74 22.75
CA TYR A 62 -8.76 -4.10 23.30
C TYR A 62 -8.02 -4.24 24.64
N CYS A 63 -6.80 -3.70 24.73
CA CYS A 63 -5.95 -3.83 25.93
C CYS A 63 -5.73 -2.53 26.71
N SER A 64 -6.26 -1.40 26.23
CA SER A 64 -6.11 -0.05 26.82
C SER A 64 -4.68 0.48 26.89
N SER A 65 -3.69 -0.23 26.32
CA SER A 65 -2.30 0.24 26.21
C SER A 65 -2.16 1.40 25.23
N TRP A 66 -1.26 2.32 25.55
CA TRP A 66 -0.97 3.50 24.74
C TRP A 66 0.25 3.25 23.86
N TYR A 67 0.14 3.58 22.58
CA TYR A 67 1.25 3.46 21.62
C TYR A 67 1.14 4.51 20.52
N TYR A 68 2.26 4.82 19.88
CA TYR A 68 2.27 5.66 18.69
C TYR A 68 1.65 4.90 17.50
N PRO A 69 0.64 5.45 16.80
CA PRO A 69 -0.08 4.74 15.73
C PRO A 69 0.84 4.11 14.67
N GLU A 70 1.93 4.80 14.30
CA GLU A 70 2.90 4.32 13.30
C GLU A 70 3.64 3.05 13.72
N ILE A 71 3.79 2.82 15.03
CA ILE A 71 4.33 1.57 15.59
C ILE A 71 3.33 0.43 15.36
N GLY A 72 2.02 0.72 15.42
CA GLY A 72 1.00 -0.28 15.09
C GLY A 72 0.93 -0.62 13.60
N LEU A 73 1.25 0.34 12.72
CA LEU A 73 1.42 0.08 11.30
C LEU A 73 2.61 -0.83 11.03
N LEU A 74 3.79 -0.47 11.54
CA LEU A 74 5.01 -1.27 11.39
C LEU A 74 4.84 -2.67 12.00
N HIS A 75 4.15 -2.78 13.14
CA HIS A 75 3.83 -4.07 13.76
C HIS A 75 2.91 -4.93 12.87
N SER A 76 1.93 -4.32 12.19
CA SER A 76 1.08 -5.06 11.23
C SER A 76 1.90 -5.60 10.06
N LEU A 77 2.76 -4.76 9.48
CA LEU A 77 3.65 -5.14 8.39
C LEU A 77 4.63 -6.25 8.80
N TYR A 78 5.11 -6.20 10.05
CA TYR A 78 5.96 -7.23 10.64
C TYR A 78 5.22 -8.58 10.81
N GLY A 79 4.06 -8.57 11.47
CA GLY A 79 3.32 -9.78 11.85
C GLY A 79 2.74 -10.57 10.68
N ASP A 80 2.39 -9.89 9.58
CA ASP A 80 1.87 -10.56 8.38
C ASP A 80 2.96 -11.31 7.59
N GLY A 81 4.25 -11.07 7.86
CA GLY A 81 5.37 -11.62 7.08
C GLY A 81 5.34 -11.22 5.59
N GLN A 82 4.41 -10.34 5.20
CA GLN A 82 4.08 -9.92 3.83
C GLN A 82 4.95 -8.80 3.28
N VAL A 83 6.06 -8.50 3.96
CA VAL A 83 7.02 -7.55 3.42
C VAL A 83 7.55 -8.01 2.05
N GLU A 84 7.71 -9.32 1.90
CA GLU A 84 7.92 -9.94 0.60
C GLU A 84 6.59 -9.98 -0.19
N LYS A 85 6.31 -8.93 -0.98
CA LYS A 85 5.57 -8.94 -2.28
C LYS A 85 4.26 -8.16 -2.42
N GLU A 86 3.91 -7.19 -1.58
CA GLU A 86 2.66 -6.43 -1.81
C GLU A 86 2.84 -4.92 -1.94
N TYR A 87 3.64 -4.49 -2.94
CA TYR A 87 3.52 -3.14 -3.56
C TYR A 87 2.05 -2.85 -3.90
N PHE A 88 1.31 -3.88 -4.32
CA PHE A 88 -0.11 -3.82 -4.58
C PHE A 88 -0.90 -4.10 -3.30
N GLY A 89 -1.74 -3.14 -2.91
CA GLY A 89 -2.80 -3.41 -1.94
C GLY A 89 -2.46 -3.13 -0.49
N THR A 90 -1.20 -2.93 -0.12
CA THR A 90 -0.84 -2.45 1.22
C THR A 90 -1.32 -1.00 1.40
N PRO A 91 -2.28 -0.72 2.30
CA PRO A 91 -2.66 0.66 2.60
C PRO A 91 -1.53 1.34 3.38
N LEU A 92 -1.10 2.52 2.92
CA LEU A 92 -0.01 3.29 3.52
C LEU A 92 -0.58 4.54 4.20
N SER A 93 -1.53 4.36 5.10
CA SER A 93 -2.10 5.43 5.93
C SER A 93 -2.50 4.85 7.28
N LEU A 94 -2.39 5.60 8.37
CA LEU A 94 -2.74 5.08 9.70
C LEU A 94 -4.22 4.69 9.76
N GLY A 95 -4.50 3.41 9.96
CA GLY A 95 -5.87 2.88 10.03
C GLY A 95 -6.49 2.61 8.65
N GLY A 96 -5.66 2.61 7.61
CA GLY A 96 -6.06 2.26 6.26
C GLY A 96 -6.44 0.78 6.13
N THR A 97 -7.25 0.49 5.12
CA THR A 97 -7.68 -0.87 4.77
C THR A 97 -7.53 -1.10 3.28
N GLN A 98 -7.53 -2.37 2.88
CA GLN A 98 -7.63 -2.78 1.49
C GLN A 98 -9.03 -3.35 1.23
N LYS A 99 -9.50 -3.21 -0.01
CA LYS A 99 -10.63 -3.96 -0.54
C LYS A 99 -10.31 -4.52 -1.91
N ARG A 100 -10.88 -5.67 -2.23
CA ARG A 100 -10.96 -6.23 -3.57
C ARG A 100 -12.43 -6.39 -3.92
N ASP A 101 -12.79 -6.00 -5.13
CA ASP A 101 -14.18 -5.97 -5.54
C ASP A 101 -14.28 -6.12 -7.07
N LEU A 102 -15.49 -6.39 -7.56
CA LEU A 102 -15.78 -6.74 -8.94
C LEU A 102 -17.00 -5.97 -9.44
N ASN A 103 -16.95 -5.48 -10.67
CA ASN A 103 -18.04 -4.69 -11.25
C ASN A 103 -18.30 -5.07 -12.70
N HIS A 104 -19.56 -4.93 -13.10
CA HIS A 104 -20.01 -5.21 -14.45
C HIS A 104 -20.16 -3.89 -15.23
N VAL A 105 -19.43 -3.76 -16.34
CA VAL A 105 -19.44 -2.59 -17.23
C VAL A 105 -19.71 -3.03 -18.67
N LYS A 106 -20.38 -2.17 -19.45
CA LYS A 106 -20.63 -2.44 -20.87
C LYS A 106 -19.53 -1.87 -21.75
N ALA A 107 -19.07 -2.67 -22.70
CA ALA A 107 -18.11 -2.24 -23.71
C ALA A 107 -18.70 -1.13 -24.60
N GLY A 108 -17.98 -0.02 -24.74
CA GLY A 108 -18.39 1.16 -25.51
C GLY A 108 -19.22 2.17 -24.73
N GLU A 109 -19.51 1.93 -23.45
CA GLU A 109 -20.21 2.87 -22.58
C GLU A 109 -19.29 3.43 -21.48
N HIS A 110 -19.51 4.69 -21.11
CA HIS A 110 -18.94 5.32 -19.93
C HIS A 110 -19.95 5.21 -18.78
N ARG A 111 -19.58 4.53 -17.69
CA ARG A 111 -20.46 4.41 -16.53
C ARG A 111 -19.73 4.86 -15.27
N PRO A 112 -20.10 6.00 -14.66
CA PRO A 112 -19.69 6.26 -13.29
C PRO A 112 -20.35 5.20 -12.41
N ILE A 113 -19.53 4.49 -11.63
CA ILE A 113 -20.02 3.48 -10.70
C ILE A 113 -19.86 4.07 -9.31
N LYS A 114 -20.97 4.54 -8.72
CA LYS A 114 -20.99 4.75 -7.26
C LYS A 114 -20.81 3.38 -6.62
N MET A 115 -19.58 3.06 -6.27
CA MET A 115 -19.28 1.77 -5.68
C MET A 115 -20.01 1.65 -4.35
N HIS A 116 -20.64 0.49 -4.17
CA HIS A 116 -21.24 0.12 -2.91
C HIS A 116 -20.11 -0.13 -1.88
N SER A 117 -20.31 0.40 -0.66
CA SER A 117 -19.55 0.05 0.55
C SER A 117 -18.10 0.56 0.64
N LEU A 118 -17.89 1.88 0.61
CA LEU A 118 -16.84 2.41 1.50
C LEU A 118 -17.41 2.52 2.90
N GLU A 119 -16.59 2.21 3.90
CA GLU A 119 -17.02 2.39 5.28
C GLU A 119 -17.17 3.87 5.58
N PRO A 120 -18.18 4.27 6.38
CA PRO A 120 -18.39 5.68 6.70
C PRO A 120 -17.11 6.33 7.24
N GLY A 121 -16.70 7.44 6.64
CA GLY A 121 -15.47 8.16 7.00
C GLY A 121 -14.23 7.72 6.22
N TYR A 122 -14.28 6.64 5.44
CA TYR A 122 -13.16 6.21 4.60
C TYR A 122 -13.22 6.81 3.20
N GLU A 123 -12.05 7.05 2.63
CA GLU A 123 -11.81 7.61 1.30
C GLU A 123 -10.85 6.70 0.51
N TYR A 124 -11.00 6.67 -0.81
CA TYR A 124 -10.08 5.98 -1.71
C TYR A 124 -8.72 6.66 -1.74
N ASP A 125 -7.70 5.92 -1.34
CA ASP A 125 -6.30 6.34 -1.42
C ASP A 125 -5.75 5.94 -2.80
N SER A 126 -5.81 4.65 -3.14
CA SER A 126 -5.34 4.12 -4.42
C SER A 126 -6.33 3.11 -5.04
N ILE A 127 -6.21 2.91 -6.36
CA ILE A 127 -6.99 1.94 -7.14
C ILE A 127 -6.12 1.27 -8.20
N TYR A 128 -6.33 -0.05 -8.37
CA TYR A 128 -5.56 -0.90 -9.28
C TYR A 128 -6.47 -1.90 -9.98
N LEU A 129 -6.26 -2.08 -11.29
CA LEU A 129 -6.88 -3.17 -12.02
C LEU A 129 -6.18 -4.49 -11.70
N LEU A 130 -6.95 -5.53 -11.38
CA LEU A 130 -6.43 -6.88 -11.16
C LEU A 130 -6.75 -7.82 -12.32
N GLY A 131 -7.81 -7.53 -13.07
CA GLY A 131 -8.23 -8.35 -14.19
C GLY A 131 -9.54 -7.89 -14.80
N GLY A 132 -9.91 -8.55 -15.88
CA GLY A 132 -11.23 -8.42 -16.45
C GLY A 132 -11.44 -9.46 -17.54
N HIS A 133 -12.69 -9.87 -17.73
CA HIS A 133 -13.07 -10.79 -18.79
C HIS A 133 -14.48 -10.44 -19.29
N ARG A 134 -14.86 -11.04 -20.42
CA ARG A 134 -16.23 -10.96 -20.90
C ARG A 134 -17.11 -11.81 -19.97
N ASP A 135 -18.23 -11.24 -19.54
CA ASP A 135 -19.18 -11.92 -18.67
C ASP A 135 -19.82 -13.13 -19.39
N GLY A 136 -20.07 -14.21 -18.64
CA GLY A 136 -20.66 -15.45 -19.17
C GLY A 136 -19.76 -16.25 -20.11
N VAL A 137 -18.43 -16.13 -19.99
CA VAL A 137 -17.45 -16.86 -20.81
C VAL A 137 -16.57 -17.73 -19.93
N ASP A 138 -16.39 -18.99 -20.35
CA ASP A 138 -15.51 -19.95 -19.68
C ASP A 138 -14.04 -19.48 -19.70
N GLU A 139 -13.30 -19.83 -18.65
CA GLU A 139 -11.89 -19.43 -18.44
C GLU A 139 -10.98 -19.74 -19.63
N ASP A 140 -11.18 -20.90 -20.28
CA ASP A 140 -10.44 -21.32 -21.49
C ASP A 140 -10.58 -20.34 -22.68
N ASN A 141 -11.61 -19.49 -22.65
CA ASN A 141 -11.90 -18.50 -23.68
C ASN A 141 -11.66 -17.05 -23.21
N TRP A 142 -11.00 -16.87 -22.07
CA TRP A 142 -10.61 -15.54 -21.61
C TRP A 142 -9.58 -14.92 -22.55
N LEU A 143 -9.76 -13.64 -22.83
CA LEU A 143 -8.80 -12.86 -23.59
C LEU A 143 -7.65 -12.45 -22.68
N SER A 144 -6.49 -12.11 -23.27
CA SER A 144 -5.39 -11.55 -22.50
C SER A 144 -5.83 -10.26 -21.78
N PHE A 145 -5.29 -10.05 -20.58
CA PHE A 145 -5.50 -8.83 -19.81
C PHE A 145 -4.16 -8.18 -19.55
N ASP A 146 -3.85 -7.13 -20.29
CA ASP A 146 -2.52 -6.55 -20.35
C ASP A 146 -2.57 -5.10 -19.83
N LEU A 147 -1.86 -4.81 -18.74
CA LEU A 147 -1.77 -3.44 -18.21
C LEU A 147 -1.09 -2.50 -19.23
N VAL A 148 -1.57 -1.27 -19.34
CA VAL A 148 -1.08 -0.29 -20.32
C VAL A 148 -0.65 1.00 -19.67
N GLY A 149 0.67 1.17 -19.52
CA GLY A 149 1.34 2.38 -19.07
C GLY A 149 1.15 2.71 -17.58
N ALA A 150 -0.01 2.39 -17.00
CA ALA A 150 -0.34 2.63 -15.60
C ALA A 150 -1.19 1.48 -15.05
N GLN A 151 -1.18 1.31 -13.73
CA GLN A 151 -1.83 0.19 -13.03
C GLN A 151 -3.36 0.30 -12.96
N ASN A 152 -3.93 1.43 -13.40
CA ASN A 152 -5.37 1.66 -13.47
C ASN A 152 -5.91 1.58 -14.92
N ARG A 153 -5.10 1.09 -15.87
CA ARG A 153 -5.48 0.94 -17.27
C ARG A 153 -5.01 -0.40 -17.82
N ALA A 154 -5.88 -1.08 -18.54
CA ALA A 154 -5.56 -2.37 -19.14
C ALA A 154 -6.26 -2.55 -20.49
N MET A 155 -5.65 -3.34 -21.35
CA MET A 155 -6.27 -3.85 -22.57
C MET A 155 -6.83 -5.25 -22.30
N LEU A 156 -8.08 -5.45 -22.68
CA LEU A 156 -8.70 -6.77 -22.74
C LEU A 156 -8.68 -7.26 -24.19
N GLY A 157 -7.82 -8.22 -24.47
CA GLY A 157 -7.35 -8.58 -25.80
C GLY A 157 -6.79 -7.35 -26.53
N ASP A 158 -7.05 -7.25 -27.82
CA ASP A 158 -6.69 -6.09 -28.65
C ASP A 158 -7.82 -5.06 -28.79
N SER A 159 -8.93 -5.27 -28.07
CA SER A 159 -10.25 -4.77 -28.47
C SER A 159 -10.83 -3.68 -27.56
N VAL A 160 -10.66 -3.82 -26.24
CA VAL A 160 -11.23 -2.89 -25.24
C VAL A 160 -10.11 -2.33 -24.36
N LEU A 161 -10.08 -1.02 -24.19
CA LEU A 161 -9.32 -0.34 -23.15
C LEU A 161 -10.20 -0.17 -21.91
N ILE A 162 -9.84 -0.82 -20.82
CA ILE A 162 -10.45 -0.67 -19.50
C ILE A 162 -9.66 0.37 -18.71
N SER A 163 -10.34 1.31 -18.05
CA SER A 163 -9.69 2.25 -17.14
C SER A 163 -10.49 2.50 -15.86
N LEU A 164 -9.77 2.64 -14.76
CA LEU A 164 -10.30 3.05 -13.46
C LEU A 164 -9.85 4.47 -13.15
N LEU A 165 -10.80 5.33 -12.79
CA LEU A 165 -10.55 6.72 -12.45
C LEU A 165 -11.20 7.05 -11.12
N ARG A 166 -10.43 7.59 -10.16
CA ARG A 166 -11.01 8.22 -8.97
C ARG A 166 -11.66 9.53 -9.39
N THR A 167 -12.97 9.65 -9.24
CA THR A 167 -13.74 10.85 -9.61
C THR A 167 -14.01 11.75 -8.41
N ASP A 168 -14.01 11.18 -7.20
CA ASP A 168 -14.09 11.89 -5.93
C ASP A 168 -13.38 11.08 -4.85
N ALA A 169 -13.23 11.60 -3.63
CA ALA A 169 -12.63 10.91 -2.49
C ALA A 169 -13.33 9.57 -2.19
N THR A 170 -14.62 9.44 -2.50
CA THR A 170 -15.41 8.23 -2.22
C THR A 170 -15.97 7.55 -3.48
N GLU A 171 -15.64 8.06 -4.66
CA GLU A 171 -16.23 7.61 -5.93
C GLU A 171 -15.17 7.29 -6.98
N ILE A 172 -15.40 6.22 -7.74
CA ILE A 172 -14.58 5.88 -8.90
C ILE A 172 -15.45 5.61 -10.12
N THR A 173 -14.87 5.71 -11.30
CA THR A 173 -15.51 5.43 -12.58
C THR A 173 -14.73 4.35 -13.31
N ILE A 174 -15.46 3.38 -13.86
CA ILE A 174 -14.91 2.33 -14.72
C ILE A 174 -15.31 2.63 -16.16
N ASN A 175 -14.34 2.81 -17.03
CA ASN A 175 -14.58 2.96 -18.46
C ASN A 175 -14.15 1.70 -19.20
N ALA A 176 -14.93 1.28 -20.19
CA ALA A 176 -14.58 0.20 -21.11
C ALA A 176 -14.73 0.70 -22.55
N THR A 177 -13.65 1.25 -23.11
CA THR A 177 -13.67 1.91 -24.42
C THR A 177 -13.23 0.95 -25.52
N LEU A 178 -14.08 0.77 -26.53
CA LEU A 178 -13.72 0.00 -27.73
C LEU A 178 -12.75 0.78 -28.63
N ARG A 179 -11.74 0.10 -29.17
CA ARG A 179 -10.80 0.72 -30.11
C ARG A 179 -11.42 0.89 -31.50
N GLU A 180 -11.24 2.07 -32.10
CA GLU A 180 -11.84 2.44 -33.40
C GLU A 180 -11.27 1.67 -34.60
N ASN A 181 -9.98 1.28 -34.57
CA ASN A 181 -9.29 0.62 -35.69
C ASN A 181 -9.11 -0.90 -35.51
N ARG A 182 -10.17 -1.58 -35.07
CA ARG A 182 -10.15 -3.04 -34.83
C ARG A 182 -10.51 -3.84 -36.09
N ALA A 183 -9.99 -5.06 -36.18
CA ALA A 183 -10.43 -6.00 -37.20
C ALA A 183 -11.94 -6.26 -37.07
N SER A 184 -12.63 -6.45 -38.19
CA SER A 184 -14.10 -6.61 -38.25
C SER A 184 -14.63 -7.84 -37.50
N LYS A 185 -13.76 -8.71 -36.99
CA LYS A 185 -14.07 -9.88 -36.15
C LYS A 185 -13.41 -9.76 -34.78
N SER A 186 -13.72 -8.69 -34.05
CA SER A 186 -13.33 -8.57 -32.64
C SER A 186 -14.23 -9.48 -31.78
N PRO A 187 -13.67 -10.22 -30.81
CA PRO A 187 -14.43 -11.08 -29.91
C PRO A 187 -15.31 -10.31 -28.91
N ILE A 188 -15.14 -8.99 -28.79
CA ILE A 188 -15.96 -8.12 -27.93
C ILE A 188 -16.71 -7.09 -28.79
N GLY A 189 -18.04 -7.09 -28.71
CA GLY A 189 -18.95 -6.14 -29.36
C GLY A 189 -19.26 -4.90 -28.52
N PHE A 190 -19.98 -3.95 -29.13
CA PHE A 190 -20.58 -2.84 -28.39
C PHE A 190 -21.75 -3.37 -27.53
N GLY A 191 -21.81 -2.97 -26.27
CA GLY A 191 -22.84 -3.40 -25.31
C GLY A 191 -22.56 -4.75 -24.63
N ASP A 192 -21.49 -5.45 -25.00
CA ASP A 192 -21.04 -6.66 -24.30
C ASP A 192 -20.73 -6.33 -22.84
N THR A 193 -21.16 -7.19 -21.92
CA THR A 193 -20.89 -7.01 -20.49
C THR A 193 -19.52 -7.59 -20.17
N LEU A 194 -18.72 -6.80 -19.46
CA LEU A 194 -17.39 -7.15 -18.98
C LEU A 194 -17.42 -7.16 -17.46
N GLU A 195 -16.89 -8.22 -16.87
CA GLU A 195 -16.56 -8.24 -15.45
C GLU A 195 -15.16 -7.63 -15.29
N VAL A 196 -15.03 -6.66 -14.39
CA VAL A 196 -13.77 -5.97 -14.09
C VAL A 196 -13.47 -6.15 -12.60
N VAL A 197 -12.31 -6.74 -12.32
CA VAL A 197 -11.84 -6.99 -10.96
C VAL A 197 -10.77 -5.95 -10.62
N TYR A 198 -10.89 -5.35 -9.45
CA TYR A 198 -9.98 -4.31 -8.99
C TYR A 198 -9.68 -4.44 -7.51
N ALA A 199 -8.54 -3.87 -7.10
CA ALA A 199 -8.20 -3.62 -5.71
C ALA A 199 -8.19 -2.11 -5.45
N ALA A 200 -8.46 -1.74 -4.21
CA ALA A 200 -8.32 -0.39 -3.74
C ALA A 200 -7.77 -0.37 -2.31
N THR A 201 -6.91 0.60 -2.02
CA THR A 201 -6.61 0.97 -0.63
C THR A 201 -7.49 2.15 -0.26
N THR A 202 -7.88 2.21 1.02
CA THR A 202 -8.70 3.28 1.55
C THR A 202 -8.13 3.75 2.87
N GLN A 203 -8.26 5.03 3.14
CA GLN A 203 -7.79 5.68 4.35
C GLN A 203 -8.94 6.34 5.10
N LEU A 204 -8.80 6.47 6.42
CA LEU A 204 -9.77 7.20 7.23
C LEU A 204 -9.57 8.71 7.01
N GLY A 205 -10.61 9.42 6.60
CA GLY A 205 -10.56 10.86 6.36
C GLY A 205 -10.23 11.64 7.65
N GLY A 206 -9.30 12.59 7.56
CA GLY A 206 -8.88 13.43 8.69
C GLY A 206 -7.74 12.89 9.55
N VAL A 207 -7.16 11.74 9.17
CA VAL A 207 -5.91 11.23 9.75
C VAL A 207 -4.73 12.12 9.35
N THR A 208 -3.77 12.30 10.27
CA THR A 208 -2.47 12.92 9.96
C THR A 208 -1.39 11.86 10.02
N ASN A 209 -0.75 11.57 8.89
CA ASN A 209 0.34 10.62 8.82
C ASN A 209 1.67 11.24 9.31
N PRO A 210 2.61 10.45 9.85
CA PRO A 210 4.02 10.84 9.90
C PRO A 210 4.61 11.05 8.49
N PRO A 211 5.62 11.93 8.34
CA PRO A 211 6.21 12.26 7.03
C PRO A 211 6.70 11.05 6.23
N TRP A 212 7.23 10.01 6.89
CA TRP A 212 7.74 8.83 6.19
C TRP A 212 6.63 8.02 5.50
N ILE A 213 5.40 8.04 6.02
CA ILE A 213 4.25 7.38 5.38
C ILE A 213 3.81 8.18 4.16
N ASP A 214 3.71 9.51 4.26
CA ASP A 214 3.34 10.37 3.14
C ASP A 214 4.34 10.22 1.98
N LEU A 215 5.64 10.12 2.30
CA LEU A 215 6.70 9.87 1.31
C LEU A 215 6.56 8.51 0.61
N LEU A 216 6.11 7.46 1.32
CA LEU A 216 5.82 6.17 0.69
C LEU A 216 4.57 6.23 -0.19
N GLN A 217 3.51 6.94 0.23
CA GLN A 217 2.33 7.16 -0.61
C GLN A 217 2.70 7.92 -1.88
N GLU A 218 3.53 8.95 -1.79
CA GLU A 218 4.05 9.70 -2.93
C GLU A 218 4.88 8.80 -3.86
N ALA A 219 5.76 7.96 -3.30
CA ALA A 219 6.54 7.01 -4.08
C ALA A 219 5.64 6.01 -4.84
N GLN A 220 4.66 5.44 -4.14
CA GLN A 220 3.71 4.48 -4.72
C GLN A 220 2.88 5.13 -5.83
N GLU A 221 2.45 6.38 -5.64
CA GLU A 221 1.72 7.12 -6.67
C GLU A 221 2.59 7.42 -7.89
N ALA A 222 3.84 7.86 -7.69
CA ALA A 222 4.78 8.15 -8.76
C ALA A 222 5.06 6.90 -9.61
N ILE A 223 5.34 5.75 -8.98
CA ILE A 223 5.53 4.47 -9.67
C ILE A 223 4.26 4.06 -10.41
N ARG A 224 3.08 4.25 -9.80
CA ARG A 224 1.78 3.93 -10.42
C ARG A 224 1.50 4.73 -11.69
N GLN A 225 1.89 6.00 -11.70
CA GLN A 225 1.77 6.88 -12.87
C GLN A 225 2.88 6.67 -13.92
N GLY A 226 3.83 5.77 -13.68
CA GLY A 226 4.97 5.54 -14.56
C GLY A 226 6.09 6.59 -14.43
N ASN A 227 6.03 7.46 -13.42
CA ASN A 227 7.07 8.43 -13.11
C ASN A 227 8.08 7.84 -12.12
N THR A 228 8.76 6.76 -12.51
CA THR A 228 9.65 5.96 -11.65
C THR A 228 10.84 6.75 -11.11
N LEU A 229 11.35 7.73 -11.87
CA LEU A 229 12.42 8.63 -11.42
C LEU A 229 12.04 9.42 -10.16
N ALA A 230 10.81 9.94 -10.12
CA ALA A 230 10.36 10.78 -9.02
C ALA A 230 10.20 9.97 -7.72
N ALA A 231 10.08 8.64 -7.80
CA ALA A 231 9.95 7.78 -6.64
C ALA A 231 11.26 7.64 -5.84
N LEU A 232 12.43 7.64 -6.49
CA LEU A 232 13.70 7.34 -5.79
C LEU A 232 14.05 8.35 -4.69
N PRO A 233 13.95 9.69 -4.90
CA PRO A 233 14.22 10.65 -3.83
C PRO A 233 13.30 10.51 -2.62
N VAL A 234 12.03 10.19 -2.84
CA VAL A 234 11.04 10.05 -1.77
C VAL A 234 11.16 8.71 -1.04
N LEU A 235 11.53 7.62 -1.74
CA LEU A 235 11.87 6.33 -1.10
C LEU A 235 13.05 6.48 -0.14
N ARG A 236 14.13 7.14 -0.58
CA ARG A 236 15.27 7.44 0.30
C ARG A 236 14.83 8.26 1.51
N SER A 237 14.07 9.33 1.26
CA SER A 237 13.62 10.24 2.33
C SER A 237 12.69 9.54 3.33
N ALA A 238 11.88 8.58 2.89
CA ALA A 238 11.01 7.80 3.77
C ALA A 238 11.83 7.01 4.80
N VAL A 239 12.92 6.35 4.37
CA VAL A 239 13.83 5.63 5.28
C VAL A 239 14.51 6.58 6.26
N ASP A 240 15.02 7.71 5.77
CA ASP A 240 15.68 8.71 6.61
C ASP A 240 14.74 9.19 7.73
N ASN A 241 13.52 9.60 7.37
CA ASN A 241 12.52 10.07 8.33
C ASN A 241 12.04 8.97 9.28
N CYS A 242 11.87 7.74 8.79
CA CYS A 242 11.40 6.64 9.61
C CYS A 242 12.46 6.23 10.65
N LEU A 243 13.72 6.13 10.27
CA LEU A 243 14.81 5.77 11.21
C LEU A 243 14.96 6.80 12.33
N ILE A 244 14.94 8.10 11.98
CA ILE A 244 14.96 9.19 12.96
C ILE A 244 13.75 9.08 13.90
N ARG A 245 12.56 8.86 13.33
CA ARG A 245 11.32 8.75 14.10
C ARG A 245 11.32 7.56 15.04
N GLN A 246 11.77 6.40 14.58
CA GLN A 246 11.85 5.19 15.40
C GLN A 246 12.86 5.34 16.53
N MET A 247 14.02 5.95 16.27
CA MET A 247 14.99 6.28 17.32
C MET A 247 14.38 7.22 18.38
N PHE A 248 13.66 8.26 17.94
CA PHE A 248 12.96 9.17 18.85
C PHE A 248 11.95 8.44 19.74
N VAL A 249 11.11 7.59 19.14
CA VAL A 249 10.11 6.79 19.87
C VAL A 249 10.79 5.81 20.84
N TYR A 250 11.90 5.20 20.42
CA TYR A 250 12.68 4.30 21.29
C TYR A 250 13.22 5.04 22.52
N GLN A 251 13.81 6.22 22.35
CA GLN A 251 14.35 7.01 23.46
C GLN A 251 13.27 7.37 24.49
N LEU A 252 12.08 7.76 24.01
CA LEU A 252 10.93 8.01 24.88
C LEU A 252 10.49 6.74 25.64
N TRP A 253 10.49 5.60 24.96
CA TRP A 253 10.16 4.32 25.57
C TRP A 253 11.19 3.90 26.62
N ASP A 254 12.47 4.19 26.41
CA ASP A 254 13.57 3.99 27.37
C ASP A 254 13.55 5.01 28.54
N GLY A 255 12.53 5.87 28.60
CA GLY A 255 12.29 6.78 29.72
C GLY A 255 12.89 8.17 29.57
N HIS A 256 13.42 8.52 28.40
CA HIS A 256 13.89 9.88 28.14
C HIS A 256 12.71 10.85 27.96
N GLU A 257 12.89 12.10 28.41
CA GLU A 257 11.95 13.17 28.10
C GLU A 257 12.09 13.60 26.62
N GLN A 258 11.05 14.20 26.05
CA GLN A 258 11.02 14.61 24.63
C GLN A 258 12.22 15.45 24.22
N GLU A 259 12.64 16.40 25.05
CA GLU A 259 13.77 17.26 24.73
C GLU A 259 15.10 16.50 24.76
N SER A 260 15.28 15.60 25.73
CA SER A 260 16.46 14.74 25.81
C SER A 260 16.54 13.76 24.63
N ALA A 261 15.39 13.22 24.21
CA ALA A 261 15.31 12.34 23.04
C ALA A 261 15.67 13.08 21.75
N ARG A 262 15.24 14.34 21.59
CA ARG A 262 15.64 15.21 20.46
C ARG A 262 17.14 15.49 20.47
N GLN A 263 17.67 15.93 21.61
CA GLN A 263 19.10 16.23 21.74
C GLN A 263 19.96 15.00 21.41
N SER A 264 19.55 13.80 21.84
CA SER A 264 20.28 12.56 21.55
C SER A 264 20.35 12.24 20.06
N ILE A 265 19.33 12.64 19.29
CA ILE A 265 19.31 12.48 17.83
C ILE A 265 20.16 13.56 17.16
N GLU A 266 20.11 14.80 17.65
CA GLU A 266 20.94 15.92 17.18
C GLU A 266 22.43 15.66 17.43
N ASP A 267 22.78 15.03 18.55
CA ASP A 267 24.17 14.67 18.88
C ASP A 267 24.75 13.61 17.93
N LEU A 268 23.90 12.87 17.21
CA LEU A 268 24.29 11.93 16.15
C LEU A 268 24.46 12.63 14.79
N GLU A 269 24.16 13.93 14.68
CA GLU A 269 24.38 14.70 13.47
C GLU A 269 25.84 15.15 13.36
N ASP A 270 26.59 14.57 12.43
CA ASP A 270 27.87 15.12 12.03
C ASP A 270 27.67 16.31 11.08
N LYS A 271 28.55 17.31 11.18
CA LYS A 271 28.47 18.66 10.56
C LYS A 271 28.16 18.75 9.05
N TYR A 272 28.10 17.64 8.30
CA TYR A 272 28.01 17.64 6.85
C TYR A 272 27.05 16.63 6.21
N ASP A 273 26.41 15.71 6.96
CA ASP A 273 25.48 14.74 6.37
C ASP A 273 24.32 14.39 7.31
N PRO A 274 23.06 14.36 6.84
CA PRO A 274 21.93 13.98 7.68
C PRO A 274 21.95 12.48 8.02
N ASN A 275 22.12 12.21 9.31
CA ASN A 275 21.48 11.25 10.23
C ASN A 275 21.22 9.77 9.83
N ARG A 276 20.91 9.38 8.59
CA ARG A 276 20.53 7.97 8.27
C ARG A 276 21.63 6.97 8.55
N ILE A 277 22.80 7.19 7.96
CA ILE A 277 23.93 6.25 8.07
C ILE A 277 24.41 6.19 9.52
N THR A 278 24.43 7.32 10.22
CA THR A 278 24.83 7.39 11.63
C THR A 278 23.81 6.69 12.53
N ILE A 279 22.50 6.85 12.33
CA ILE A 279 21.49 6.07 13.06
C ILE A 279 21.60 4.59 12.73
N ALA A 280 21.69 4.23 11.45
CA ALA A 280 21.74 2.84 10.99
C ALA A 280 22.98 2.08 11.50
N LYS A 281 24.12 2.77 11.63
CA LYS A 281 25.40 2.21 12.09
C LYS A 281 25.65 2.36 13.58
N HIS A 282 25.27 3.50 14.18
CA HIS A 282 25.68 3.87 15.53
C HIS A 282 24.48 4.06 16.45
N GLY A 283 23.42 4.75 16.00
CA GLY A 283 22.22 4.95 16.83
C GLY A 283 21.56 3.64 17.24
N LEU A 284 21.34 2.72 16.29
CA LEU A 284 20.80 1.39 16.56
C LEU A 284 21.73 0.53 17.43
N GLU A 285 23.04 0.59 17.20
CA GLU A 285 24.02 -0.16 18.01
C GLU A 285 24.03 0.34 19.45
N GLN A 286 23.98 1.65 19.66
CA GLN A 286 23.90 2.25 21.00
C GLN A 286 22.61 1.87 21.72
N ALA A 287 21.49 1.86 21.00
CA ALA A 287 20.18 1.52 21.57
C ALA A 287 20.03 0.01 21.84
N THR A 288 20.47 -0.85 20.92
CA THR A 288 20.05 -2.25 20.84
C THR A 288 21.21 -3.25 20.80
N GLY A 289 22.46 -2.76 20.68
CA GLY A 289 23.65 -3.59 20.50
C GLY A 289 23.80 -4.18 19.08
N THR A 290 22.89 -3.87 18.16
CA THR A 290 22.88 -4.41 16.79
C THR A 290 22.81 -3.29 15.75
N ARG A 291 23.41 -3.51 14.59
CA ARG A 291 23.43 -2.57 13.46
C ARG A 291 22.57 -3.06 12.32
N LEU A 292 22.09 -2.11 11.51
CA LEU A 292 21.41 -2.42 10.25
C LEU A 292 22.42 -2.78 9.14
N THR A 293 23.67 -2.32 9.24
CA THR A 293 24.65 -2.36 8.15
C THR A 293 25.62 -3.55 8.15
N ASP A 294 25.78 -4.23 9.28
CA ASP A 294 26.66 -5.40 9.45
C ASP A 294 26.05 -6.44 10.43
N GLY A 295 24.75 -6.34 10.67
CA GLY A 295 23.94 -7.23 11.51
C GLY A 295 23.05 -8.19 10.70
N PRO A 296 21.93 -8.68 11.24
CA PRO A 296 21.09 -9.70 10.60
C PRO A 296 20.40 -9.23 9.31
N TYR A 297 20.38 -7.92 9.05
CA TYR A 297 19.75 -7.28 7.89
C TYR A 297 20.75 -6.58 6.97
N ASP A 298 22.05 -6.91 7.05
CA ASP A 298 23.13 -6.30 6.26
C ASP A 298 22.90 -6.37 4.74
N THR A 299 22.38 -7.50 4.26
CA THR A 299 22.08 -7.76 2.86
C THR A 299 20.95 -6.84 2.39
N LEU A 300 19.90 -6.70 3.20
CA LEU A 300 18.78 -5.82 2.90
C LEU A 300 19.20 -4.34 2.90
N TRP A 301 20.10 -3.95 3.80
CA TRP A 301 20.71 -2.62 3.76
C TRP A 301 21.54 -2.41 2.49
N ALA A 302 22.32 -3.39 2.06
CA ALA A 302 23.09 -3.33 0.81
C ALA A 302 22.18 -3.22 -0.41
N ASP A 303 21.05 -3.92 -0.43
CA ASP A 303 20.03 -3.79 -1.49
C ASP A 303 19.42 -2.39 -1.50
N PHE A 304 19.09 -1.82 -0.34
CA PHE A 304 18.62 -0.44 -0.24
C PHE A 304 19.67 0.59 -0.64
N SER A 305 20.96 0.33 -0.39
CA SER A 305 22.05 1.19 -0.84
C SER A 305 22.03 1.42 -2.35
N GLN A 306 21.53 0.47 -3.15
CA GLN A 306 21.34 0.66 -4.59
C GLN A 306 20.31 1.77 -4.89
N VAL A 307 19.22 1.87 -4.12
CA VAL A 307 18.23 2.97 -4.24
C VAL A 307 18.90 4.33 -4.01
N VAL A 308 19.81 4.39 -3.03
CA VAL A 308 20.56 5.61 -2.70
C VAL A 308 21.51 5.99 -3.83
N GLU A 309 22.26 5.03 -4.36
CA GLU A 309 23.19 5.22 -5.47
C GLU A 309 22.47 5.71 -6.74
N GLU A 310 21.35 5.08 -7.09
CA GLU A 310 20.53 5.48 -8.25
C GLU A 310 19.99 6.91 -8.09
N ARG A 311 19.48 7.24 -6.90
CA ARG A 311 19.04 8.61 -6.58
C ARG A 311 20.18 9.62 -6.69
N ASP A 312 21.36 9.28 -6.18
CA ASP A 312 22.50 10.19 -6.19
C ASP A 312 23.05 10.39 -7.62
N ALA A 313 23.02 9.36 -8.47
CA ALA A 313 23.33 9.49 -9.89
C ALA A 313 22.38 10.44 -10.64
N ILE A 314 21.09 10.48 -10.24
CA ILE A 314 20.09 11.40 -10.82
C ILE A 314 20.37 12.86 -10.42
N ILE A 315 20.72 13.09 -9.15
CA ILE A 315 20.93 14.45 -8.62
C ILE A 315 22.29 15.00 -9.00
N HIS A 316 23.33 14.16 -9.03
CA HIS A 316 24.70 14.50 -9.41
C HIS A 316 25.00 14.10 -10.86
N SER A 317 24.08 14.49 -11.75
CA SER A 317 24.07 14.16 -13.18
C SER A 317 25.32 14.63 -13.95
N GLU A 318 26.14 15.51 -13.39
CA GLU A 318 27.41 15.98 -13.98
C GLU A 318 28.43 14.86 -14.24
N THR A 319 28.26 13.69 -13.62
CA THR A 319 29.13 12.52 -13.80
C THR A 319 28.49 11.38 -14.59
N ALA A 320 27.19 11.45 -14.87
CA ALA A 320 26.45 10.40 -15.54
C ALA A 320 26.35 10.67 -17.06
N SER A 321 26.75 9.70 -17.88
CA SER A 321 26.61 9.79 -19.34
C SER A 321 25.15 9.67 -19.80
N GLN A 322 24.30 9.05 -18.98
CA GLN A 322 22.84 8.92 -19.14
C GLN A 322 22.20 8.89 -17.75
N LEU A 323 21.05 9.55 -17.58
CA LEU A 323 20.22 9.40 -16.38
C LEU A 323 19.68 7.97 -16.34
N ALA A 324 19.84 7.29 -15.21
CA ALA A 324 19.23 5.98 -14.99
C ALA A 324 17.72 6.15 -14.88
N HIS A 325 16.96 5.52 -15.77
CA HIS A 325 15.51 5.47 -15.71
C HIS A 325 15.10 4.04 -15.35
N PRO A 326 14.90 3.71 -14.06
CA PRO A 326 14.44 2.38 -13.70
C PRO A 326 13.09 2.14 -14.35
N ASP A 327 12.90 0.94 -14.91
CA ASP A 327 11.59 0.53 -15.37
C ASP A 327 10.63 0.36 -14.18
N GLN A 328 9.34 0.20 -14.47
CA GLN A 328 8.33 0.11 -13.42
C GLN A 328 8.54 -1.10 -12.50
N SER A 329 9.05 -2.22 -13.02
CA SER A 329 9.33 -3.42 -12.23
C SER A 329 10.43 -3.15 -11.22
N THR A 330 11.53 -2.57 -11.68
CA THR A 330 12.68 -2.20 -10.83
C THR A 330 12.28 -1.19 -9.76
N ALA A 331 11.44 -0.20 -10.11
CA ALA A 331 10.96 0.78 -9.14
C ALA A 331 10.03 0.15 -8.09
N ILE A 332 9.21 -0.85 -8.47
CA ILE A 332 8.42 -1.65 -7.54
C ILE A 332 9.33 -2.45 -6.59
N ASP A 333 10.40 -3.05 -7.10
CA ASP A 333 11.36 -3.79 -6.28
C ASP A 333 12.04 -2.85 -5.27
N PHE A 334 12.46 -1.66 -5.69
CA PHE A 334 12.99 -0.64 -4.78
C PHE A 334 11.99 -0.19 -3.72
N PHE A 335 10.71 -0.05 -4.08
CA PHE A 335 9.65 0.26 -3.11
C PHE A 335 9.55 -0.86 -2.06
N ASN A 336 9.49 -2.11 -2.49
CA ASN A 336 9.38 -3.26 -1.58
C ASN A 336 10.61 -3.35 -0.66
N THR A 337 11.83 -3.22 -1.21
CA THR A 337 13.07 -3.17 -0.43
C THR A 337 13.04 -2.06 0.61
N THR A 338 12.49 -0.89 0.26
CA THR A 338 12.33 0.24 1.18
C THR A 338 11.42 -0.12 2.33
N VAL A 339 10.22 -0.66 2.07
CA VAL A 339 9.27 -1.10 3.12
C VAL A 339 9.91 -2.18 4.00
N SER A 340 10.63 -3.14 3.41
CA SER A 340 11.36 -4.16 4.16
C SER A 340 12.36 -3.57 5.12
N LEU A 341 13.11 -2.55 4.70
CA LEU A 341 14.09 -1.93 5.56
C LEU A 341 13.44 -1.21 6.75
N LEU A 342 12.26 -0.61 6.56
CA LEU A 342 11.52 0.02 7.66
C LEU A 342 11.06 -1.00 8.71
N VAL A 343 10.60 -2.17 8.26
CA VAL A 343 10.20 -3.28 9.13
C VAL A 343 11.40 -3.90 9.84
N ALA A 344 12.54 -4.05 9.15
CA ALA A 344 13.79 -4.50 9.75
C ALA A 344 14.27 -3.55 10.84
N ALA A 345 14.19 -2.23 10.62
CA ALA A 345 14.50 -1.25 11.65
C ALA A 345 13.57 -1.40 12.87
N TYR A 346 12.26 -1.58 12.64
CA TYR A 346 11.27 -1.82 13.69
C TYR A 346 11.59 -3.07 14.53
N ASP A 347 12.00 -4.16 13.87
CA ASP A 347 12.42 -5.39 14.53
C ASP A 347 13.65 -5.15 15.41
N LEU A 348 14.67 -4.49 14.88
CA LEU A 348 15.91 -4.19 15.60
C LEU A 348 15.69 -3.32 16.84
N PHE A 349 14.83 -2.30 16.75
CA PHE A 349 14.44 -1.48 17.92
C PHE A 349 13.69 -2.27 19.00
N GLY A 350 13.30 -3.52 18.74
CA GLY A 350 12.67 -4.39 19.73
C GLY A 350 11.24 -4.00 20.07
N PHE A 351 10.58 -3.19 19.24
CA PHE A 351 9.21 -2.73 19.47
C PHE A 351 8.17 -3.86 19.47
N HIS A 352 8.50 -5.06 19.01
CA HIS A 352 7.61 -6.23 19.09
C HIS A 352 7.69 -6.95 20.45
N ASN A 353 8.72 -6.68 21.27
CA ASN A 353 8.90 -7.35 22.55
C ASN A 353 8.04 -6.68 23.63
N SER A 354 7.00 -7.39 24.08
CA SER A 354 6.08 -6.93 25.13
C SER A 354 6.66 -7.00 26.55
N SER A 355 7.84 -7.62 26.72
CA SER A 355 8.54 -7.79 28.00
C SER A 355 9.79 -6.91 28.16
N ALA A 356 10.10 -6.07 27.17
CA ALA A 356 11.21 -5.12 27.23
C ALA A 356 10.77 -3.81 27.88
#